data_AF-A0A4S8M1Y8-F1
#
_entry.id   AF-A0A4S8M1Y8-F1
#
_cell.length_a   1.000
_cell.length_b   1.000
_cell.length_c   1.000
_cell.angle_alpha   90.00
_cell.angle_beta   90.00
_cell.angle_gamma   90.00
#
_symmetry.space_group_name_H-M   'P 1'
#
loop_
_entity.id
_entity.type
_entity.pdbx_description
1 polymer ?
#
loop_
_entity_poly.entity_id
_entity_poly.type
_entity_poly.pdbx_seq_one_letter_code
_entity_poly.pdbx_strand_id
1 'polypeptide(L)'
;MRAVRNDERLKEVLQEAIRPEPEWWLNGDPKIKGTISTMQGNVDVSFRTKGSKGAGTFVLYEYSKRKGVPLSILRFRIIADDGQIVEIGSKGL
;
A
#
# COMPACT_ATOMS: atom_id res chain seq x y z
N MET A 1 -2.21 2.14 7.76
CA MET A 1 -1.99 3.40 7.01
C MET A 1 -1.03 4.39 7.66
N ARG A 2 -0.67 4.26 8.95
CA ARG A 2 0.22 5.23 9.63
C ARG A 2 1.62 5.32 8.99
N ALA A 3 2.22 4.19 8.62
CA ALA A 3 3.51 4.14 7.94
C ALA A 3 3.51 4.85 6.57
N VAL A 4 2.42 4.72 5.81
CA VAL A 4 2.22 5.41 4.51
C VAL A 4 2.21 6.93 4.70
N ARG A 5 1.48 7.43 5.71
CA ARG A 5 1.32 8.87 5.95
C ARG A 5 2.57 9.57 6.49
N ASN A 6 3.49 8.81 7.08
CA ASN A 6 4.69 9.34 7.72
C ASN A 6 5.94 9.28 6.82
N ASP A 7 5.84 8.69 5.63
CA ASP A 7 6.96 8.60 4.71
C ASP A 7 7.15 9.93 3.95
N GLU A 8 8.30 10.56 4.12
CA GLU A 8 8.61 11.87 3.51
C GLU A 8 8.67 11.80 1.99
N ARG A 9 9.22 10.72 1.42
CA ARG A 9 9.28 10.53 -0.04
C ARG A 9 7.88 10.38 -0.60
N LEU A 10 7.00 9.69 0.12
CA LEU A 10 5.63 9.57 -0.33
C LEU A 10 4.88 10.92 -0.31
N LYS A 11 5.17 11.80 0.65
CA LYS A 11 4.63 13.16 0.66
C LYS A 11 5.14 13.99 -0.52
N GLU A 12 6.35 13.78 -1.01
CA GLU A 12 6.83 14.50 -2.21
C GLU A 12 6.03 14.11 -3.46
N VAL A 13 5.65 12.84 -3.55
CA VAL A 13 4.96 12.25 -4.70
C VAL A 13 3.44 12.49 -4.65
N LEU A 14 2.78 12.10 -3.56
CA LEU A 14 1.31 12.16 -3.43
C LEU A 14 0.82 13.33 -2.57
N GLN A 15 1.70 13.99 -1.82
CA GLN A 15 1.41 15.10 -0.92
C GLN A 15 0.47 14.71 0.23
N GLU A 16 -0.60 15.45 0.47
CA GLU A 16 -1.46 15.32 1.64
C GLU A 16 -2.71 14.47 1.34
N ALA A 17 -3.45 14.12 2.40
CA ALA A 17 -4.73 13.41 2.31
C ALA A 17 -4.68 12.07 1.53
N ILE A 18 -3.57 11.34 1.64
CA ILE A 18 -3.39 10.03 1.00
C ILE A 18 -4.47 9.05 1.48
N ARG A 19 -5.31 8.62 0.55
CA ARG A 19 -6.44 7.71 0.78
C ARG A 19 -6.63 6.74 -0.39
N PRO A 20 -7.24 5.57 -0.18
CA PRO A 20 -7.63 4.70 -1.27
C PRO A 20 -8.59 5.44 -2.20
N GLU A 21 -8.43 5.23 -3.50
CA GLU A 21 -9.30 5.84 -4.50
C GLU A 21 -10.67 5.15 -4.48
N PRO A 22 -11.77 5.91 -4.27
CA PRO A 22 -13.10 5.34 -4.17
C PRO A 22 -13.64 4.97 -5.55
N GLU A 23 -14.35 3.84 -5.65
CA GLU A 23 -15.01 3.41 -6.89
C GLU A 23 -16.53 3.52 -6.73
N TRP A 24 -17.20 4.19 -7.68
CA TRP A 24 -18.63 4.50 -7.56
C TRP A 24 -19.52 3.24 -7.52
N TRP A 25 -19.15 2.19 -8.26
CA TRP A 25 -19.87 0.91 -8.30
C TRP A 25 -19.57 0.01 -7.10
N LEU A 26 -18.68 0.44 -6.20
CA LEU A 26 -18.37 -0.22 -4.93
C LEU A 26 -18.82 0.65 -3.74
N ASN A 27 -19.82 1.53 -3.91
CA ASN A 27 -20.28 2.44 -2.85
C ASN A 27 -19.16 3.32 -2.26
N GLY A 28 -18.14 3.64 -3.05
CA GLY A 28 -17.00 4.42 -2.62
C GLY A 28 -15.88 3.61 -1.96
N ASP A 29 -16.02 2.29 -1.83
CA ASP A 29 -14.90 1.43 -1.46
C ASP A 29 -13.87 1.35 -2.59
N PRO A 30 -12.57 1.20 -2.27
CA PRO A 30 -11.55 1.03 -3.28
C PRO A 30 -11.63 -0.36 -3.90
N LYS A 31 -11.35 -0.45 -5.19
CA LYS A 31 -11.13 -1.73 -5.85
C LYS A 31 -9.78 -2.32 -5.44
N ILE A 32 -9.84 -3.41 -4.69
CA ILE A 32 -8.67 -4.18 -4.26
C ILE A 32 -8.50 -5.38 -5.20
N LYS A 33 -7.29 -5.57 -5.71
CA LYS A 33 -6.90 -6.73 -6.54
C LYS A 33 -5.79 -7.50 -5.84
N GLY A 34 -5.91 -8.81 -5.76
CA GLY A 34 -4.82 -9.64 -5.22
C GLY A 34 -5.29 -10.93 -4.57
N THR A 35 -4.35 -11.63 -3.96
CA THR A 35 -4.56 -12.90 -3.26
C THR A 35 -3.93 -12.86 -1.87
N ILE A 36 -4.68 -13.34 -0.88
CA ILE A 36 -4.20 -13.51 0.49
C ILE A 36 -4.13 -15.02 0.76
N SER A 37 -2.92 -15.58 0.80
CA SER A 37 -2.68 -16.97 1.18
C SER A 37 -1.94 -17.03 2.51
N THR A 38 -2.70 -17.16 3.60
CA THR A 38 -2.18 -17.21 4.97
C THR A 38 -1.46 -18.53 5.27
N MET A 39 -1.84 -19.62 4.61
CA MET A 39 -1.16 -20.91 4.75
C MET A 39 0.23 -20.89 4.10
N GLN A 40 0.35 -20.35 2.88
CA GLN A 40 1.57 -20.42 2.08
C GLN A 40 2.56 -19.28 2.32
N GLY A 41 2.25 -18.31 3.19
CA GLY A 41 3.20 -17.24 3.43
C GLY A 41 3.15 -16.11 2.39
N ASN A 42 2.13 -16.03 1.52
CA ASN A 42 2.07 -15.02 0.46
C ASN A 42 0.82 -14.11 0.49
N VAL A 43 1.04 -12.80 0.53
CA VAL A 43 0.01 -11.76 0.44
C VAL A 43 0.48 -10.84 -0.66
N ASP A 44 -0.23 -10.86 -1.78
CA ASP A 44 -0.06 -9.94 -2.88
C ASP A 44 -1.35 -9.16 -3.03
N VAL A 45 -1.33 -7.86 -2.74
CA VAL A 45 -2.52 -7.01 -2.78
C VAL A 45 -2.16 -5.65 -3.37
N SER A 46 -2.99 -5.18 -4.29
CA SER A 46 -2.87 -3.85 -4.89
C SER A 46 -4.19 -3.11 -4.93
N PHE A 47 -4.13 -1.79 -4.78
CA PHE A 47 -5.29 -0.92 -4.90
C PHE A 47 -4.87 0.50 -5.28
N ARG A 48 -5.79 1.24 -5.88
CA ARG A 48 -5.59 2.64 -6.24
C ARG A 48 -5.58 3.52 -5.00
N THR A 49 -4.64 4.46 -4.97
CA THR A 49 -4.47 5.43 -3.88
C THR A 49 -4.32 6.82 -4.49
N LYS A 50 -4.99 7.80 -3.89
CA LYS A 50 -4.97 9.19 -4.32
C LYS A 50 -4.57 10.09 -3.17
N GLY A 51 -3.64 11.00 -3.43
CA GLY A 51 -3.32 12.14 -2.58
C GLY A 51 -3.79 13.45 -3.21
N SER A 52 -3.47 14.57 -2.57
CA SER A 52 -3.87 15.90 -3.04
C SER A 52 -3.16 16.31 -4.34
N LYS A 53 -1.96 15.79 -4.60
CA LYS A 53 -1.12 16.16 -5.76
C LYS A 53 -1.18 15.15 -6.91
N GLY A 54 -1.48 13.90 -6.60
CA GLY A 54 -1.39 12.82 -7.57
C GLY A 54 -2.03 11.53 -7.09
N ALA A 55 -1.95 10.51 -7.92
CA ALA A 55 -2.45 9.19 -7.63
C ALA A 55 -1.45 8.12 -8.05
N GLY A 56 -1.65 6.91 -7.55
CA GLY A 56 -0.76 5.79 -7.78
C GLY A 56 -1.39 4.47 -7.34
N THR A 57 -0.71 3.39 -7.66
CA THR A 57 -1.08 2.04 -7.23
C THR A 57 -0.23 1.65 -6.03
N PHE A 58 -0.90 1.41 -4.91
CA PHE A 58 -0.29 0.76 -3.76
C PHE A 58 -0.14 -0.73 -4.05
N VAL A 59 1.03 -1.30 -3.77
CA VAL A 59 1.31 -2.72 -3.95
C VAL A 59 1.98 -3.27 -2.69
N LEU A 60 1.34 -4.25 -2.08
CA LEU A 60 1.86 -5.09 -1.01
C LEU A 60 2.37 -6.38 -1.66
N TYR A 61 3.65 -6.71 -1.46
CA TYR A 61 4.29 -7.80 -2.21
C TYR A 61 5.10 -8.78 -1.34
N GLU A 62 5.23 -8.55 -0.03
CA GLU A 62 6.00 -9.44 0.86
C GLU A 62 5.52 -9.38 2.32
N TYR A 63 5.40 -10.56 2.96
CA TYR A 63 5.22 -10.66 4.41
C TYR A 63 6.11 -11.75 5.03
N SER A 64 6.50 -11.56 6.29
CA SER A 64 7.26 -12.58 7.03
C SER A 64 6.33 -13.45 7.85
N LYS A 65 6.45 -14.78 7.71
CA LYS A 65 5.83 -15.75 8.62
C LYS A 65 6.93 -16.53 9.33
N ARG A 66 7.19 -16.21 10.59
CA ARG A 66 7.91 -17.12 11.50
C ARG A 66 6.89 -17.82 12.40
N LYS A 67 7.03 -19.14 12.61
CA LYS A 67 6.20 -19.89 13.56
C LYS A 67 6.25 -19.18 14.92
N GLY A 68 5.08 -18.87 15.49
CA GLY A 68 4.95 -18.22 16.79
C GLY A 68 5.11 -16.70 16.80
N VAL A 69 5.31 -16.05 15.65
CA VAL A 69 5.41 -14.57 15.56
C VAL A 69 4.18 -14.03 14.82
N PRO A 70 3.60 -12.89 15.27
CA PRO A 70 2.55 -12.18 14.53
C PRO A 70 2.98 -11.89 13.08
N LEU A 71 2.01 -11.86 12.17
CA LEU A 71 2.25 -11.46 10.77
C LEU A 71 2.80 -10.04 10.73
N SER A 72 4.04 -9.89 10.23
CA SER A 72 4.64 -8.58 9.99
C SER A 72 4.61 -8.27 8.50
N ILE A 73 3.95 -7.17 8.15
CA ILE A 73 4.02 -6.59 6.81
C ILE A 73 5.45 -6.10 6.60
N LEU A 74 6.18 -6.70 5.65
CA LEU A 74 7.60 -6.41 5.46
C LEU A 74 7.81 -5.22 4.53
N ARG A 75 7.11 -5.21 3.38
CA ARG A 75 7.35 -4.25 2.31
C ARG A 75 6.09 -3.94 1.55
N PHE A 76 5.94 -2.67 1.24
CA PHE A 76 4.98 -2.21 0.25
C PHE A 76 5.62 -1.09 -0.55
N ARG A 77 5.11 -0.88 -1.76
CA ARG A 77 5.53 0.20 -2.64
C ARG A 77 4.34 0.93 -3.18
N ILE A 78 4.55 2.18 -3.57
CA ILE A 78 3.60 2.95 -4.36
C ILE A 78 4.24 3.22 -5.71
N ILE A 79 3.51 2.89 -6.77
CA ILE A 79 3.85 3.22 -8.15
C ILE A 79 2.94 4.38 -8.54
N ALA A 80 3.49 5.59 -8.58
CA ALA A 80 2.75 6.78 -8.96
C ALA A 80 2.48 6.80 -10.47
N ASP A 81 1.44 7.52 -10.87
CA ASP A 81 1.01 7.59 -12.28
C ASP A 81 2.04 8.30 -13.17
N ASP A 82 2.95 9.08 -12.59
CA ASP A 82 4.08 9.71 -13.26
C ASP A 82 5.30 8.77 -13.40
N GLY A 83 5.18 7.52 -12.96
CA GLY A 83 6.22 6.50 -13.04
C GLY A 83 7.17 6.47 -11.83
N GLN A 84 7.03 7.38 -10.86
CA GLN A 84 7.85 7.33 -9.65
C GLN A 84 7.48 6.13 -8.77
N ILE A 85 8.50 5.43 -8.26
CA ILE A 85 8.33 4.28 -7.37
C ILE A 85 8.87 4.64 -5.99
N VAL A 86 7.99 4.58 -4.99
CA VAL A 86 8.35 4.80 -3.59
C VAL A 86 8.25 3.48 -2.84
N GLU A 87 9.38 2.94 -2.41
CA GLU A 87 9.42 1.79 -1.52
C GLU A 87 9.33 2.24 -0.06
N ILE A 88 8.38 1.65 0.66
CA ILE A 88 8.12 1.98 2.06
C ILE A 88 8.40 0.71 2.87
N GLY A 89 9.51 0.75 3.61
CA GLY A 89 9.93 -0.33 4.48
C GLY A 89 9.23 -0.26 5.85
N SER A 90 9.25 -1.38 6.57
CA SER A 90 8.73 -1.51 7.96
C SER A 90 9.48 -0.67 9.02
N LYS A 91 10.27 0.35 8.68
CA LYS A 91 10.85 1.28 9.66
C LYS A 91 9.75 2.21 10.19
N GLY A 92 9.02 1.76 11.19
CA GLY A 92 8.00 2.56 11.90
C GLY A 92 6.60 1.94 12.00
N LEU A 93 6.46 0.64 11.75
CA LEU A 93 5.27 -0.14 12.14
C LEU A 93 5.36 -0.52 13.63
#